data_AF-A0A3A0FFP3-F1
#
_entry.id   AF-A0A3A0FFP3-F1
#
_cell.length_a   1.000
_cell.length_b   1.000
_cell.length_c   1.000
_cell.angle_alpha   90.00
_cell.angle_beta   90.00
_cell.angle_gamma   90.00
#
_symmetry.space_group_name_H-M   'P 1'
#
loop_
_entity.id
_entity.type
_entity.pdbx_description
1 polymer ?
#
loop_
_entity_poly.entity_id
_entity_poly.type
_entity_poly.pdbx_seq_one_letter_code
_entity_poly.pdbx_strand_id
1 'polypeptide(L)'
;MPAPTRPTTTRGPAFACDNGADDDADTLVDFPADPGCVGPADATETAACENGADDDGDGAIDHPDDAGCDAPTDDSEKSGALVCDDGLDNDADALFDFPSDPGCASLLDPTETTACSDGVDDDGDGLVDVADPGCADAADDSEKAAELVCDDGLDNDADAQVDFPADAGCSSPTDATETGACANGADDDGDGFVDAADPGCANADDDSEQAAELVCDNGIDDDGDTLVDFPADPGCASSADASETSACSNGADDDGDGFTDLADPGCANAGDDSEKAAELACDDGLDNDGDALADFPLDPGCMAPNDATEFGVCGNGADDDGDGLADLADPGCANADDDSEQAAELVCDDGLDNDGDTFVDFPADAGCASPADATETSACSNDLDDDGDGFTDLADAGCADAGDDSEQAAELVCDNGLDDDGDTFADFPADAGCASLTDATETSACSNGVDDDEDGLADLDDPGCADAADDSERAAELVCDNGVDDDADGAVDFPVDPGCADAADDSEKSPLLICDDGLDQDGDTLVDYPADPGCRDLLAGLENPQCQDGLDNEATPDGRIDFDGGASVNGGVPLGPVDPGCKGRPWRNTEANASACGLGTEVAFLLPLFRAWRRRRGRS
;
A
#
# COMPACT_ATOMS: atom_id res chain seq x y z
N MET A 1 68.35 -125.75 -36.20
CA MET A 1 69.60 -125.60 -36.98
C MET A 1 69.33 -124.63 -38.12
N PRO A 2 70.25 -123.71 -38.46
CA PRO A 2 70.75 -122.56 -37.71
C PRO A 2 69.94 -121.26 -37.98
N ALA A 3 70.24 -120.19 -37.25
CA ALA A 3 69.70 -118.83 -37.47
C ALA A 3 70.36 -118.15 -38.70
N PRO A 4 69.64 -117.34 -39.50
CA PRO A 4 70.26 -116.38 -40.40
C PRO A 4 70.67 -115.12 -39.62
N THR A 5 71.95 -114.80 -39.71
CA THR A 5 72.63 -113.62 -39.16
C THR A 5 72.01 -112.32 -39.70
N ARG A 6 71.66 -111.38 -38.82
CA ARG A 6 71.41 -109.97 -39.17
C ARG A 6 72.70 -109.38 -39.77
N PRO A 7 72.62 -108.58 -40.84
CA PRO A 7 73.78 -107.90 -41.39
C PRO A 7 74.17 -106.75 -40.44
N THR A 8 75.41 -106.78 -39.96
CA THR A 8 76.11 -105.63 -39.37
C THR A 8 76.42 -104.64 -40.47
N THR A 9 75.70 -103.51 -40.49
CA THR A 9 76.05 -102.35 -41.30
C THR A 9 77.06 -101.53 -40.51
N THR A 10 78.35 -101.74 -40.73
CA THR A 10 79.39 -100.76 -40.38
C THR A 10 79.13 -99.49 -41.19
N ARG A 11 78.68 -98.41 -40.51
CA ARG A 11 78.57 -97.04 -41.06
C ARG A 11 79.97 -96.40 -41.04
N GLY A 12 80.22 -95.51 -41.99
CA GLY A 12 81.55 -94.92 -42.26
C GLY A 12 81.89 -93.71 -41.38
N PRO A 13 83.06 -93.07 -41.63
CA PRO A 13 83.71 -92.06 -40.77
C PRO A 13 83.08 -90.65 -40.90
N ALA A 14 81.75 -90.56 -40.88
CA ALA A 14 81.04 -89.29 -41.09
C ALA A 14 80.33 -88.78 -39.82
N PHE A 15 80.34 -89.57 -38.75
CA PHE A 15 79.69 -89.26 -37.47
C PHE A 15 80.70 -89.66 -36.39
N ALA A 16 81.29 -88.70 -35.70
CA ALA A 16 82.29 -88.94 -34.65
C ALA A 16 81.58 -89.58 -33.43
N CYS A 17 80.48 -88.95 -33.02
CA CYS A 17 79.67 -89.24 -31.84
C CYS A 17 78.77 -90.50 -31.82
N ASP A 18 78.95 -91.47 -32.73
CA ASP A 18 78.30 -92.81 -32.69
C ASP A 18 79.21 -93.89 -33.31
N ASN A 19 80.53 -93.69 -33.26
CA ASN A 19 81.52 -94.55 -33.91
C ASN A 19 82.31 -95.44 -32.94
N GLY A 20 82.23 -95.17 -31.64
CA GLY A 20 82.87 -95.95 -30.58
C GLY A 20 84.33 -95.58 -30.34
N ALA A 21 84.80 -94.42 -30.80
CA ALA A 21 86.15 -93.93 -30.63
C ALA A 21 86.14 -92.52 -30.04
N ASP A 22 86.97 -92.35 -29.00
CA ASP A 22 87.42 -91.07 -28.44
C ASP A 22 88.29 -90.35 -29.48
N ASP A 23 87.64 -89.62 -30.39
CA ASP A 23 88.21 -88.90 -31.53
C ASP A 23 88.85 -87.56 -31.10
N ASP A 24 88.45 -86.98 -29.96
CA ASP A 24 89.04 -85.75 -29.38
C ASP A 24 90.06 -85.99 -28.23
N ALA A 25 90.14 -87.22 -27.73
CA ALA A 25 91.05 -87.68 -26.68
C ALA A 25 90.73 -87.13 -25.27
N ASP A 26 89.47 -86.80 -24.98
CA ASP A 26 88.99 -86.31 -23.68
C ASP A 26 88.61 -87.44 -22.70
N THR A 27 88.68 -88.71 -23.15
CA THR A 27 88.35 -89.97 -22.46
C THR A 27 86.87 -90.38 -22.45
N LEU A 28 86.01 -89.52 -22.98
CA LEU A 28 84.65 -89.81 -23.39
C LEU A 28 84.73 -90.26 -24.87
N VAL A 29 83.63 -90.70 -25.47
CA VAL A 29 83.75 -91.63 -26.63
C VAL A 29 82.65 -91.44 -27.66
N ASP A 30 81.43 -91.14 -27.23
CA ASP A 30 80.28 -90.95 -28.11
C ASP A 30 79.12 -90.35 -27.31
N PHE A 31 78.13 -89.80 -28.01
CA PHE A 31 76.84 -89.43 -27.44
C PHE A 31 76.15 -90.61 -26.71
N PRO A 32 75.51 -90.42 -25.53
CA PRO A 32 75.34 -89.16 -24.77
C PRO A 32 76.36 -89.01 -23.63
N ALA A 33 77.45 -89.79 -23.67
CA ALA A 33 78.44 -89.78 -22.59
C ALA A 33 79.52 -88.72 -22.81
N ASP A 34 79.57 -88.17 -24.01
CA ASP A 34 80.57 -87.23 -24.51
C ASP A 34 79.97 -85.82 -24.67
N PRO A 35 80.46 -84.81 -23.92
CA PRO A 35 80.07 -83.39 -24.00
C PRO A 35 80.41 -82.76 -25.36
N GLY A 36 81.45 -83.24 -26.04
CA GLY A 36 81.76 -82.82 -27.41
C GLY A 36 80.73 -83.25 -28.46
N CYS A 37 79.67 -83.96 -28.04
CA CYS A 37 78.61 -84.51 -28.86
C CYS A 37 77.22 -84.07 -28.42
N VAL A 38 76.59 -83.18 -29.18
CA VAL A 38 75.18 -82.77 -28.99
C VAL A 38 74.22 -83.86 -29.50
N GLY A 39 74.66 -84.67 -30.47
CA GLY A 39 73.91 -85.78 -31.02
C GLY A 39 74.75 -86.86 -31.72
N PRO A 40 74.17 -88.05 -31.96
CA PRO A 40 74.88 -89.18 -32.58
C PRO A 40 75.18 -88.98 -34.08
N ALA A 41 74.84 -87.81 -34.63
CA ALA A 41 75.06 -87.46 -36.03
C ALA A 41 76.10 -86.33 -36.17
N ASP A 42 76.77 -85.95 -35.09
CA ASP A 42 77.74 -84.86 -35.12
C ASP A 42 79.04 -85.34 -35.76
N ALA A 43 79.67 -84.41 -36.50
CA ALA A 43 80.83 -84.71 -37.33
C ALA A 43 82.16 -84.64 -36.56
N THR A 44 82.14 -84.04 -35.37
CA THR A 44 83.27 -83.79 -34.48
C THR A 44 82.83 -84.00 -33.03
N GLU A 45 83.80 -84.29 -32.16
CA GLU A 45 83.66 -84.33 -30.70
C GLU A 45 84.32 -83.07 -30.17
N THR A 46 83.67 -81.92 -30.32
CA THR A 46 84.26 -80.65 -29.86
C THR A 46 83.12 -79.80 -29.36
N ALA A 47 83.21 -79.41 -28.09
CA ALA A 47 82.18 -78.62 -27.40
C ALA A 47 81.96 -77.28 -28.12
N ALA A 48 80.74 -76.73 -28.03
CA ALA A 48 80.36 -75.49 -28.72
C ALA A 48 81.38 -74.38 -28.41
N CYS A 49 81.62 -74.15 -27.12
CA CYS A 49 82.51 -73.15 -26.55
C CYS A 49 84.03 -73.30 -26.83
N GLU A 50 84.47 -74.25 -27.67
CA GLU A 50 85.86 -74.31 -28.16
C GLU A 50 86.02 -74.75 -29.63
N ASN A 51 84.93 -74.81 -30.39
CA ASN A 51 84.94 -75.33 -31.76
C ASN A 51 85.25 -74.25 -32.82
N GLY A 52 85.27 -72.96 -32.42
CA GLY A 52 85.58 -71.83 -33.32
C GLY A 52 84.41 -71.38 -34.18
N ALA A 53 83.18 -71.76 -33.84
CA ALA A 53 81.94 -71.29 -34.44
C ALA A 53 81.15 -70.47 -33.42
N ASP A 54 80.34 -69.54 -33.92
CA ASP A 54 79.33 -68.82 -33.15
C ASP A 54 78.04 -69.65 -33.31
N ASP A 55 77.86 -70.62 -32.43
CA ASP A 55 76.82 -71.64 -32.48
C ASP A 55 75.46 -71.13 -31.99
N ASP A 56 75.43 -70.07 -31.16
CA ASP A 56 74.19 -69.44 -30.68
C ASP A 56 73.80 -68.14 -31.44
N GLY A 57 74.74 -67.52 -32.15
CA GLY A 57 74.51 -66.38 -33.02
C GLY A 57 74.58 -65.00 -32.34
N ASP A 58 75.12 -64.89 -31.13
CA ASP A 58 75.25 -63.64 -30.37
C ASP A 58 76.42 -62.75 -30.84
N GLY A 59 77.33 -63.31 -31.65
CA GLY A 59 78.51 -62.65 -32.21
C GLY A 59 79.79 -62.78 -31.38
N ALA A 60 79.72 -63.39 -30.20
CA ALA A 60 80.83 -64.09 -29.57
C ALA A 60 81.04 -65.46 -30.27
N ILE A 61 82.06 -66.21 -29.88
CA ILE A 61 82.49 -67.40 -30.66
C ILE A 61 82.90 -68.54 -29.73
N ASP A 62 83.67 -68.28 -28.68
CA ASP A 62 84.14 -69.35 -27.80
C ASP A 62 84.56 -68.75 -26.46
N HIS A 63 84.68 -69.61 -25.44
CA HIS A 63 85.32 -69.24 -24.18
C HIS A 63 86.79 -68.78 -24.41
N PRO A 64 87.28 -67.72 -23.73
CA PRO A 64 86.66 -66.96 -22.64
C PRO A 64 86.00 -65.66 -23.09
N ASP A 65 85.97 -65.41 -24.40
CA ASP A 65 85.49 -64.13 -24.94
C ASP A 65 83.96 -64.14 -25.10
N ASP A 66 83.36 -65.32 -25.04
CA ASP A 66 81.94 -65.59 -24.96
C ASP A 66 81.43 -65.66 -23.51
N ALA A 67 80.37 -64.90 -23.21
CA ALA A 67 79.79 -64.80 -21.88
C ALA A 67 78.79 -65.93 -21.56
N GLY A 68 78.23 -66.56 -22.59
CA GLY A 68 77.36 -67.72 -22.45
C GLY A 68 78.14 -69.03 -22.21
N CYS A 69 79.47 -69.00 -22.41
CA CYS A 69 80.38 -70.08 -22.06
C CYS A 69 81.00 -69.96 -20.65
N ASP A 70 80.55 -70.78 -19.69
CA ASP A 70 81.18 -70.88 -18.36
C ASP A 70 82.56 -71.60 -18.43
N ALA A 71 82.72 -72.52 -19.38
CA ALA A 71 83.93 -73.28 -19.63
C ALA A 71 84.07 -73.67 -21.12
N PRO A 72 85.30 -73.92 -21.61
CA PRO A 72 85.53 -74.36 -23.00
C PRO A 72 84.96 -75.76 -23.31
N THR A 73 84.53 -76.52 -22.31
CA THR A 73 83.95 -77.87 -22.48
C THR A 73 82.43 -77.86 -22.48
N ASP A 74 81.79 -76.69 -22.48
CA ASP A 74 80.34 -76.60 -22.42
C ASP A 74 79.71 -76.85 -23.80
N ASP A 75 78.68 -77.70 -23.82
CA ASP A 75 78.02 -78.19 -25.04
C ASP A 75 77.14 -77.13 -25.72
N SER A 76 76.99 -75.96 -25.10
CA SER A 76 76.19 -74.83 -25.57
C SER A 76 76.89 -73.54 -25.20
N GLU A 77 76.86 -72.56 -26.10
CA GLU A 77 77.30 -71.18 -25.87
C GLU A 77 76.28 -70.35 -25.08
N LYS A 78 75.35 -70.99 -24.37
CA LYS A 78 74.29 -70.33 -23.60
C LYS A 78 74.47 -70.53 -22.10
N SER A 79 74.35 -69.47 -21.31
CA SER A 79 74.50 -69.54 -19.86
C SER A 79 73.18 -69.41 -19.11
N GLY A 80 72.80 -70.47 -18.38
CA GLY A 80 71.69 -70.43 -17.42
C GLY A 80 71.87 -69.46 -16.23
N ALA A 81 72.99 -68.74 -16.16
CA ALA A 81 73.23 -67.68 -15.18
C ALA A 81 72.84 -66.29 -15.69
N LEU A 82 72.67 -66.12 -16.99
CA LEU A 82 72.32 -64.90 -17.68
C LEU A 82 70.89 -65.05 -18.18
N VAL A 83 69.95 -64.28 -17.62
CA VAL A 83 68.52 -64.39 -17.94
C VAL A 83 68.31 -64.17 -19.45
N CYS A 84 68.91 -63.10 -19.98
CA CYS A 84 68.91 -62.75 -21.40
C CYS A 84 69.78 -63.62 -22.35
N ASP A 85 70.20 -64.81 -21.90
CA ASP A 85 70.99 -65.78 -22.68
C ASP A 85 70.68 -67.26 -22.31
N ASP A 86 69.74 -67.53 -21.39
CA ASP A 86 69.50 -68.87 -20.89
C ASP A 86 68.61 -69.75 -21.79
N GLY A 87 68.09 -69.20 -22.89
CA GLY A 87 67.23 -69.93 -23.81
C GLY A 87 65.80 -70.10 -23.33
N LEU A 88 65.40 -69.40 -22.27
CA LEU A 88 64.06 -69.43 -21.70
C LEU A 88 63.37 -68.08 -21.88
N ASP A 89 62.06 -68.16 -22.12
CA ASP A 89 61.14 -67.03 -22.14
C ASP A 89 60.74 -66.78 -20.68
N ASN A 90 61.55 -66.01 -19.95
CA ASN A 90 61.43 -65.77 -18.51
C ASN A 90 60.37 -64.71 -18.17
N ASP A 91 59.97 -63.88 -19.14
CA ASP A 91 58.89 -62.88 -19.02
C ASP A 91 57.57 -63.31 -19.70
N ALA A 92 57.60 -64.39 -20.48
CA ALA A 92 56.46 -65.01 -21.17
C ALA A 92 55.90 -64.19 -22.35
N ASP A 93 56.71 -63.38 -23.03
CA ASP A 93 56.34 -62.60 -24.21
C ASP A 93 56.51 -63.37 -25.56
N ALA A 94 57.07 -64.59 -25.46
CA ALA A 94 57.41 -65.51 -26.56
C ALA A 94 58.64 -65.15 -27.40
N LEU A 95 59.41 -64.19 -26.94
CA LEU A 95 60.83 -63.98 -27.21
C LEU A 95 61.61 -64.66 -26.08
N PHE A 96 62.94 -64.65 -26.10
CA PHE A 96 63.70 -65.61 -25.29
C PHE A 96 65.01 -65.01 -24.80
N ASP A 97 65.79 -64.36 -25.67
CA ASP A 97 67.11 -63.88 -25.31
C ASP A 97 67.55 -62.71 -26.22
N PHE A 98 68.59 -61.98 -25.80
CA PHE A 98 69.29 -61.04 -26.66
C PHE A 98 69.85 -61.75 -27.92
N PRO A 99 69.88 -61.11 -29.10
CA PRO A 99 69.38 -59.77 -29.45
C PRO A 99 67.94 -59.79 -29.96
N SER A 100 67.25 -60.91 -29.83
CA SER A 100 65.91 -61.09 -30.40
C SER A 100 64.81 -60.60 -29.47
N ASP A 101 65.13 -60.49 -28.18
CA ASP A 101 64.25 -60.07 -27.10
C ASP A 101 64.43 -58.57 -26.76
N PRO A 102 63.39 -57.72 -26.93
CA PRO A 102 63.40 -56.32 -26.54
C PRO A 102 63.55 -56.09 -25.02
N GLY A 103 63.13 -57.05 -24.19
CA GLY A 103 63.36 -57.03 -22.74
C GLY A 103 64.84 -57.18 -22.36
N CYS A 104 65.71 -57.43 -23.34
CA CYS A 104 67.15 -57.53 -23.18
C CYS A 104 67.87 -56.51 -24.07
N ALA A 105 68.37 -55.43 -23.47
CA ALA A 105 69.28 -54.50 -24.15
C ALA A 105 70.70 -55.07 -24.30
N SER A 106 71.07 -56.03 -23.44
CA SER A 106 72.33 -56.76 -23.48
C SER A 106 72.24 -58.17 -22.87
N LEU A 107 73.18 -59.06 -23.24
CA LEU A 107 73.33 -60.41 -22.65
C LEU A 107 73.55 -60.41 -21.13
N LEU A 108 73.94 -59.27 -20.55
CA LEU A 108 74.23 -59.16 -19.11
C LEU A 108 73.07 -58.57 -18.31
N ASP A 109 71.94 -58.30 -18.97
CA ASP A 109 70.78 -57.73 -18.31
C ASP A 109 70.18 -58.76 -17.35
N PRO A 110 69.76 -58.32 -16.14
CA PRO A 110 69.33 -59.22 -15.09
C PRO A 110 67.88 -59.71 -15.25
N THR A 111 67.12 -59.10 -16.16
CA THR A 111 65.70 -59.35 -16.43
C THR A 111 65.44 -59.22 -17.94
N GLU A 112 64.45 -59.97 -18.43
CA GLU A 112 63.80 -59.77 -19.72
C GLU A 112 62.59 -58.86 -19.48
N THR A 113 62.81 -57.57 -19.22
CA THR A 113 61.69 -56.64 -19.01
C THR A 113 62.00 -55.36 -19.75
N THR A 114 61.03 -54.86 -20.49
CA THR A 114 61.14 -53.57 -21.15
C THR A 114 60.78 -52.43 -20.18
N ALA A 115 61.06 -51.19 -20.57
CA ALA A 115 60.63 -50.00 -19.81
C ALA A 115 59.12 -50.06 -19.48
N CYS A 116 58.31 -50.57 -20.41
CA CYS A 116 56.87 -50.71 -20.24
C CYS A 116 56.40 -51.92 -19.41
N SER A 117 57.30 -52.64 -18.73
CA SER A 117 56.95 -53.84 -17.94
C SER A 117 57.84 -54.13 -16.72
N ASP A 118 58.79 -53.28 -16.37
CA ASP A 118 59.74 -53.49 -15.28
C ASP A 118 59.30 -52.87 -13.93
N GLY A 119 58.23 -52.07 -13.94
CA GLY A 119 57.66 -51.38 -12.78
C GLY A 119 58.41 -50.11 -12.37
N VAL A 120 59.20 -49.54 -13.27
CA VAL A 120 59.94 -48.28 -13.10
C VAL A 120 59.34 -47.22 -14.03
N ASP A 121 59.35 -45.97 -13.55
CA ASP A 121 59.07 -44.77 -14.35
C ASP A 121 60.40 -44.34 -14.99
N ASP A 122 60.64 -44.82 -16.21
CA ASP A 122 61.89 -44.73 -16.94
C ASP A 122 62.06 -43.38 -17.67
N ASP A 123 60.96 -42.67 -17.96
CA ASP A 123 60.99 -41.33 -18.57
C ASP A 123 60.76 -40.17 -17.59
N GLY A 124 60.24 -40.45 -16.39
CA GLY A 124 60.10 -39.52 -15.28
C GLY A 124 58.79 -38.73 -15.26
N ASP A 125 57.76 -39.18 -15.98
CA ASP A 125 56.47 -38.51 -16.09
C ASP A 125 55.49 -38.86 -14.94
N GLY A 126 55.83 -39.89 -14.16
CA GLY A 126 55.06 -40.37 -13.00
C GLY A 126 54.02 -41.45 -13.30
N LEU A 127 53.89 -41.85 -14.56
CA LEU A 127 53.22 -43.06 -15.03
C LEU A 127 54.27 -44.16 -15.22
N VAL A 128 53.81 -45.41 -15.29
CA VAL A 128 54.67 -46.60 -15.21
C VAL A 128 54.04 -47.73 -16.03
N ASP A 129 54.88 -48.46 -16.74
CA ASP A 129 54.55 -49.64 -17.53
C ASP A 129 53.43 -49.37 -18.55
N VAL A 130 52.65 -50.38 -18.92
CA VAL A 130 51.42 -50.26 -19.73
C VAL A 130 50.33 -49.29 -19.22
N ALA A 131 50.50 -48.69 -18.04
CA ALA A 131 49.63 -47.58 -17.60
C ALA A 131 50.11 -46.22 -18.12
N ASP A 132 51.36 -46.17 -18.58
CA ASP A 132 51.96 -45.07 -19.31
C ASP A 132 51.35 -44.94 -20.73
N PRO A 133 50.86 -43.76 -21.12
CA PRO A 133 50.37 -43.47 -22.46
C PRO A 133 51.40 -43.64 -23.57
N GLY A 134 52.69 -43.49 -23.28
CA GLY A 134 53.74 -43.65 -24.28
C GLY A 134 54.15 -45.11 -24.50
N CYS A 135 53.69 -46.03 -23.66
CA CYS A 135 53.75 -47.47 -23.92
C CYS A 135 52.67 -47.94 -24.92
N ALA A 136 53.08 -48.40 -26.11
CA ALA A 136 52.15 -49.02 -27.04
C ALA A 136 51.60 -50.37 -26.54
N ASP A 137 52.46 -51.17 -25.90
CA ASP A 137 52.14 -52.38 -25.16
C ASP A 137 53.29 -52.77 -24.21
N ALA A 138 53.16 -53.90 -23.49
CA ALA A 138 54.14 -54.34 -22.49
C ALA A 138 55.51 -54.75 -23.07
N ALA A 139 55.62 -54.90 -24.40
CA ALA A 139 56.87 -55.24 -25.08
C ALA A 139 57.53 -54.01 -25.71
N ASP A 140 56.97 -52.81 -25.50
CA ASP A 140 57.55 -51.55 -25.94
C ASP A 140 58.77 -51.20 -25.08
N ASP A 141 59.85 -50.76 -25.72
CA ASP A 141 61.17 -50.57 -25.10
C ASP A 141 61.38 -49.17 -24.51
N SER A 142 60.37 -48.32 -24.64
CA SER A 142 60.36 -46.92 -24.23
C SER A 142 58.99 -46.55 -23.70
N GLU A 143 58.95 -45.86 -22.55
CA GLU A 143 57.73 -45.23 -22.04
C GLU A 143 57.40 -43.94 -22.80
N LYS A 144 58.28 -43.48 -23.71
CA LYS A 144 58.03 -42.34 -24.61
C LYS A 144 57.34 -42.71 -25.92
N ALA A 145 56.34 -41.94 -26.34
CA ALA A 145 55.72 -42.09 -27.66
C ALA A 145 55.87 -40.88 -28.60
N ALA A 146 56.40 -41.12 -29.80
CA ALA A 146 56.55 -40.10 -30.85
C ALA A 146 55.24 -39.49 -31.41
N GLU A 147 54.07 -39.99 -30.98
CA GLU A 147 52.77 -39.43 -31.33
C GLU A 147 52.25 -38.44 -30.28
N LEU A 148 52.84 -38.44 -29.08
CA LEU A 148 52.50 -37.58 -27.95
C LEU A 148 53.51 -36.44 -27.91
N VAL A 149 53.08 -35.24 -28.30
CA VAL A 149 53.99 -34.09 -28.44
C VAL A 149 54.66 -33.76 -27.10
N CYS A 150 53.94 -33.88 -25.98
CA CYS A 150 54.45 -33.64 -24.64
C CYS A 150 55.21 -34.81 -23.99
N ASP A 151 55.52 -35.85 -24.77
CA ASP A 151 56.25 -37.03 -24.33
C ASP A 151 57.18 -37.62 -25.43
N ASP A 152 57.37 -36.94 -26.57
CA ASP A 152 58.15 -37.49 -27.69
C ASP A 152 59.67 -37.29 -27.57
N GLY A 153 60.12 -36.63 -26.50
CA GLY A 153 61.52 -36.35 -26.24
C GLY A 153 62.07 -35.18 -27.07
N LEU A 154 61.21 -34.39 -27.72
CA LEU A 154 61.59 -33.24 -28.55
C LEU A 154 61.00 -31.95 -27.99
N ASP A 155 61.82 -30.91 -27.95
CA ASP A 155 61.41 -29.51 -27.76
C ASP A 155 60.74 -29.01 -29.07
N ASN A 156 59.43 -29.29 -29.22
CA ASN A 156 58.62 -28.97 -30.39
C ASN A 156 58.20 -27.49 -30.46
N ASP A 157 58.19 -26.76 -29.34
CA ASP A 157 57.88 -25.32 -29.27
C ASP A 157 59.13 -24.39 -29.27
N ALA A 158 60.31 -24.97 -29.04
CA ALA A 158 61.63 -24.34 -29.01
C ALA A 158 61.88 -23.39 -27.82
N ASP A 159 61.26 -23.62 -26.66
CA ASP A 159 61.44 -22.84 -25.43
C ASP A 159 62.60 -23.36 -24.53
N ALA A 160 63.19 -24.51 -24.91
CA ALA A 160 64.26 -25.26 -24.24
C ALA A 160 63.84 -26.11 -23.02
N GLN A 161 62.54 -26.22 -22.77
CA GLN A 161 61.91 -27.33 -22.08
C GLN A 161 61.59 -28.40 -23.16
N VAL A 162 61.17 -29.61 -22.77
CA VAL A 162 61.13 -30.74 -23.74
C VAL A 162 59.82 -31.49 -23.65
N ASP A 163 59.48 -32.01 -22.47
CA ASP A 163 58.29 -32.83 -22.26
C ASP A 163 57.75 -32.59 -20.85
N PHE A 164 56.53 -33.07 -20.59
CA PHE A 164 56.00 -33.19 -19.23
C PHE A 164 56.95 -34.04 -18.35
N PRO A 165 57.11 -33.73 -17.05
CA PRO A 165 56.58 -32.59 -16.29
C PRO A 165 57.55 -31.40 -16.25
N ALA A 166 58.63 -31.46 -17.02
CA ALA A 166 59.68 -30.44 -17.02
C ALA A 166 59.31 -29.25 -17.91
N ASP A 167 58.40 -29.44 -18.85
CA ASP A 167 57.88 -28.45 -19.76
C ASP A 167 56.57 -27.84 -19.26
N ALA A 168 56.59 -26.51 -19.08
CA ALA A 168 55.42 -25.75 -18.63
C ALA A 168 54.36 -25.60 -19.75
N GLY A 169 54.74 -25.83 -21.01
CA GLY A 169 53.84 -25.98 -22.13
C GLY A 169 53.03 -27.28 -22.12
N CYS A 170 53.32 -28.20 -21.19
CA CYS A 170 52.65 -29.48 -21.06
C CYS A 170 52.04 -29.65 -19.66
N SER A 171 50.72 -29.80 -19.59
CA SER A 171 50.01 -30.09 -18.33
C SER A 171 49.90 -31.59 -18.05
N SER A 172 50.07 -32.41 -19.09
CA SER A 172 49.99 -33.86 -19.09
C SER A 172 50.83 -34.44 -20.25
N PRO A 173 51.38 -35.67 -20.14
CA PRO A 173 52.11 -36.33 -21.23
C PRO A 173 51.26 -36.53 -22.50
N THR A 174 49.93 -36.52 -22.37
CA THR A 174 49.00 -36.73 -23.50
C THR A 174 48.61 -35.46 -24.25
N ASP A 175 49.14 -34.30 -23.84
CA ASP A 175 48.74 -33.03 -24.44
C ASP A 175 49.15 -32.94 -25.92
N ALA A 176 48.31 -32.25 -26.69
CA ALA A 176 48.45 -32.22 -28.15
C ALA A 176 49.51 -31.20 -28.63
N THR A 177 49.96 -30.32 -27.74
CA THR A 177 50.91 -29.23 -27.99
C THR A 177 51.70 -28.93 -26.72
N GLU A 178 53.00 -28.65 -26.87
CA GLU A 178 53.80 -27.91 -25.89
C GLU A 178 53.44 -26.43 -25.98
N THR A 179 52.28 -26.04 -25.48
CA THR A 179 51.92 -24.63 -25.41
C THR A 179 51.09 -24.49 -24.16
N GLY A 180 51.57 -23.66 -23.24
CA GLY A 180 50.95 -23.46 -21.94
C GLY A 180 49.50 -23.00 -22.07
N ALA A 181 48.73 -23.15 -21.00
CA ALA A 181 47.34 -22.72 -20.95
C ALA A 181 47.20 -21.26 -21.43
N CYS A 182 48.18 -20.42 -21.08
CA CYS A 182 48.27 -19.02 -21.44
C CYS A 182 48.60 -18.68 -22.92
N ALA A 183 48.68 -19.66 -23.82
CA ALA A 183 48.92 -19.42 -25.25
C ALA A 183 48.28 -20.45 -26.21
N ASN A 184 47.46 -21.37 -25.71
CA ASN A 184 46.89 -22.46 -26.50
C ASN A 184 45.57 -22.08 -27.21
N GLY A 185 45.02 -20.89 -26.92
CA GLY A 185 43.78 -20.36 -27.48
C GLY A 185 42.50 -20.87 -26.82
N ALA A 186 42.61 -21.48 -25.64
CA ALA A 186 41.51 -21.96 -24.80
C ALA A 186 41.32 -21.05 -23.57
N ASP A 187 40.22 -21.29 -22.86
CA ASP A 187 39.86 -20.70 -21.56
C ASP A 187 39.84 -21.92 -20.63
N ASP A 188 41.01 -22.24 -20.08
CA ASP A 188 41.32 -23.50 -19.42
C ASP A 188 40.84 -23.53 -17.95
N ASP A 189 40.70 -22.39 -17.30
CA ASP A 189 40.08 -22.26 -15.97
C ASP A 189 38.59 -21.88 -16.00
N GLY A 190 38.09 -21.37 -17.13
CA GLY A 190 36.68 -21.10 -17.35
C GLY A 190 36.21 -19.74 -16.85
N ASP A 191 37.13 -18.80 -16.60
CA ASP A 191 36.82 -17.45 -16.13
C ASP A 191 36.35 -16.50 -17.27
N GLY A 192 36.51 -16.94 -18.52
CA GLY A 192 36.10 -16.21 -19.72
C GLY A 192 37.18 -15.31 -20.31
N PHE A 193 38.35 -15.24 -19.70
CA PHE A 193 39.58 -14.74 -20.30
C PHE A 193 40.36 -15.90 -20.94
N VAL A 194 41.32 -15.54 -21.81
CA VAL A 194 41.99 -16.48 -22.72
C VAL A 194 43.41 -15.99 -22.96
N ASP A 195 44.37 -16.89 -22.83
CA ASP A 195 45.78 -16.71 -23.11
C ASP A 195 46.38 -15.49 -22.39
N ALA A 196 47.32 -14.78 -23.03
CA ALA A 196 47.89 -13.52 -22.53
C ALA A 196 46.89 -12.36 -22.29
N ALA A 197 45.59 -12.53 -22.56
CA ALA A 197 44.56 -11.59 -22.14
C ALA A 197 43.98 -11.92 -20.75
N ASP A 198 44.28 -13.12 -20.26
CA ASP A 198 43.97 -13.62 -18.94
C ASP A 198 44.79 -12.89 -17.86
N PRO A 199 44.15 -12.38 -16.78
CA PRO A 199 44.83 -11.78 -15.64
C PRO A 199 45.81 -12.70 -14.91
N GLY A 200 45.55 -14.00 -14.84
CA GLY A 200 46.41 -14.94 -14.14
C GLY A 200 47.58 -15.45 -14.98
N CYS A 201 47.57 -15.20 -16.30
CA CYS A 201 48.73 -15.39 -17.16
C CYS A 201 49.82 -14.33 -16.95
N ALA A 202 50.95 -14.72 -16.34
CA ALA A 202 52.13 -13.87 -16.26
C ALA A 202 52.93 -13.86 -17.58
N ASN A 203 52.93 -14.98 -18.30
CA ASN A 203 53.54 -15.16 -19.61
C ASN A 203 52.88 -16.31 -20.41
N ALA A 204 53.29 -16.49 -21.67
CA ALA A 204 52.69 -17.45 -22.61
C ALA A 204 53.00 -18.91 -22.28
N ASP A 205 54.01 -19.16 -21.45
CA ASP A 205 54.52 -20.49 -21.14
C ASP A 205 53.97 -20.98 -19.78
N ASP A 206 53.07 -20.22 -19.14
CA ASP A 206 52.43 -20.63 -17.89
C ASP A 206 51.44 -21.78 -18.14
N ASP A 207 51.49 -22.79 -17.26
CA ASP A 207 50.74 -24.04 -17.33
C ASP A 207 49.29 -23.93 -16.82
N SER A 208 48.94 -22.78 -16.26
CA SER A 208 47.64 -22.46 -15.69
C SER A 208 47.29 -21.01 -16.01
N GLU A 209 46.02 -20.75 -16.30
CA GLU A 209 45.49 -19.39 -16.45
C GLU A 209 45.18 -18.74 -15.08
N GLN A 210 45.00 -19.52 -14.01
CA GLN A 210 44.89 -19.02 -12.63
C GLN A 210 46.21 -18.46 -12.05
N ALA A 211 46.12 -17.37 -11.27
CA ALA A 211 47.25 -16.84 -10.51
C ALA A 211 47.05 -16.79 -8.98
N ALA A 212 47.96 -17.44 -8.26
CA ALA A 212 47.98 -17.47 -6.79
C ALA A 212 48.11 -16.11 -6.06
N GLU A 213 48.38 -15.00 -6.76
CA GLU A 213 48.41 -13.66 -6.17
C GLU A 213 47.11 -12.86 -6.38
N LEU A 214 46.21 -13.34 -7.22
CA LEU A 214 44.87 -12.81 -7.43
C LEU A 214 43.94 -13.58 -6.50
N VAL A 215 43.23 -12.88 -5.61
CA VAL A 215 42.40 -13.54 -4.59
C VAL A 215 41.28 -14.29 -5.33
N CYS A 216 40.55 -13.56 -6.16
CA CYS A 216 39.46 -14.03 -7.02
C CYS A 216 39.80 -14.95 -8.20
N ASP A 217 41.01 -15.53 -8.25
CA ASP A 217 41.49 -16.38 -9.35
C ASP A 217 42.55 -17.40 -8.89
N ASN A 218 42.64 -17.71 -7.59
CA ASN A 218 43.72 -18.58 -7.08
C ASN A 218 43.31 -20.02 -6.79
N GLY A 219 42.04 -20.38 -7.00
CA GLY A 219 41.50 -21.70 -6.75
C GLY A 219 41.17 -21.97 -5.28
N ILE A 220 41.10 -20.95 -4.41
CA ILE A 220 40.87 -21.06 -2.97
C ILE A 220 39.74 -20.13 -2.54
N ASP A 221 38.78 -20.69 -1.80
CA ASP A 221 37.77 -19.97 -1.01
C ASP A 221 38.47 -19.22 0.15
N ASP A 222 38.92 -17.98 -0.11
CA ASP A 222 39.66 -17.12 0.83
C ASP A 222 38.74 -16.43 1.85
N ASP A 223 37.45 -16.27 1.55
CA ASP A 223 36.45 -15.63 2.42
C ASP A 223 35.62 -16.61 3.28
N GLY A 224 35.56 -17.88 2.88
CA GLY A 224 34.92 -18.99 3.59
C GLY A 224 33.43 -19.18 3.29
N ASP A 225 32.90 -18.63 2.21
CA ASP A 225 31.47 -18.70 1.84
C ASP A 225 31.09 -19.93 1.00
N THR A 226 32.08 -20.78 0.65
CA THR A 226 32.02 -22.01 -0.16
C THR A 226 32.02 -21.84 -1.68
N LEU A 227 31.94 -20.61 -2.16
CA LEU A 227 32.31 -20.21 -3.50
C LEU A 227 33.83 -19.92 -3.48
N VAL A 228 34.48 -19.92 -4.64
CA VAL A 228 35.95 -20.01 -4.68
C VAL A 228 36.55 -18.83 -5.42
N ASP A 229 36.16 -18.62 -6.68
CA ASP A 229 36.73 -17.58 -7.52
C ASP A 229 35.69 -17.06 -8.52
N PHE A 230 36.03 -15.97 -9.21
CA PHE A 230 35.27 -15.49 -10.36
C PHE A 230 35.14 -16.60 -11.43
N PRO A 231 33.99 -16.74 -12.13
CA PRO A 231 32.75 -15.97 -12.02
C PRO A 231 31.72 -16.65 -11.09
N ALA A 232 32.12 -17.72 -10.40
CA ALA A 232 31.24 -18.48 -9.54
C ALA A 232 31.07 -17.82 -8.16
N ASP A 233 32.08 -17.06 -7.74
CA ASP A 233 32.13 -16.30 -6.50
C ASP A 233 31.63 -14.86 -6.72
N PRO A 234 30.55 -14.46 -6.05
CA PRO A 234 30.02 -13.11 -6.15
C PRO A 234 30.75 -12.05 -5.32
N GLY A 235 31.60 -12.47 -4.40
CA GLY A 235 32.64 -11.64 -3.80
C GLY A 235 33.64 -11.11 -4.82
N CYS A 236 33.66 -11.67 -6.03
CA CYS A 236 34.52 -11.28 -7.13
C CYS A 236 33.72 -10.67 -8.29
N ALA A 237 33.92 -9.38 -8.57
CA ALA A 237 33.38 -8.75 -9.77
C ALA A 237 34.23 -9.05 -11.02
N SER A 238 35.50 -9.44 -10.82
CA SER A 238 36.42 -9.95 -11.83
C SER A 238 37.52 -10.83 -11.23
N SER A 239 38.15 -11.69 -12.04
CA SER A 239 39.31 -12.50 -11.66
C SER A 239 40.52 -11.68 -11.19
N ALA A 240 40.57 -10.38 -11.50
CA ALA A 240 41.64 -9.48 -11.06
C ALA A 240 41.38 -8.78 -9.71
N ASP A 241 40.25 -9.05 -9.06
CA ASP A 241 39.89 -8.36 -7.82
C ASP A 241 40.76 -8.79 -6.64
N ALA A 242 40.94 -7.87 -5.69
CA ALA A 242 41.87 -8.02 -4.57
C ALA A 242 41.20 -8.57 -3.30
N SER A 243 39.91 -8.92 -3.35
CA SER A 243 39.10 -9.39 -2.23
C SER A 243 37.89 -10.16 -2.77
N GLU A 244 37.57 -11.29 -2.13
CA GLU A 244 36.37 -12.11 -2.32
C GLU A 244 35.22 -11.72 -1.38
N THR A 245 35.30 -10.55 -0.73
CA THR A 245 34.22 -10.15 0.19
C THR A 245 33.02 -9.63 -0.59
N SER A 246 31.88 -10.32 -0.48
CA SER A 246 30.61 -9.87 -1.07
C SER A 246 30.12 -8.55 -0.47
N ALA A 247 29.15 -7.90 -1.13
CA ALA A 247 28.56 -6.65 -0.67
C ALA A 247 28.04 -6.78 0.78
N CYS A 248 27.47 -7.93 1.12
CA CYS A 248 26.93 -8.23 2.44
C CYS A 248 27.97 -8.57 3.54
N SER A 249 29.28 -8.43 3.28
CA SER A 249 30.33 -8.74 4.24
C SER A 249 31.60 -7.86 4.17
N ASN A 250 31.62 -6.83 3.32
CA ASN A 250 32.80 -6.00 3.06
C ASN A 250 32.89 -4.75 3.97
N GLY A 251 31.87 -4.47 4.78
CA GLY A 251 31.77 -3.31 5.68
C GLY A 251 31.45 -1.99 4.98
N ALA A 252 30.96 -2.03 3.75
CA ALA A 252 30.47 -0.90 2.98
C ALA A 252 28.93 -0.87 3.01
N ASP A 253 28.40 0.24 2.50
CA ASP A 253 27.00 0.51 2.18
C ASP A 253 27.02 0.67 0.66
N ASP A 254 26.96 -0.46 -0.03
CA ASP A 254 27.17 -0.62 -1.46
C ASP A 254 25.95 -0.17 -2.27
N ASP A 255 24.76 -0.21 -1.67
CA ASP A 255 23.50 0.17 -2.30
C ASP A 255 23.06 1.62 -1.95
N GLY A 256 23.57 2.17 -0.85
CA GLY A 256 23.41 3.56 -0.44
C GLY A 256 22.20 3.84 0.46
N ASP A 257 21.56 2.81 1.02
CA ASP A 257 20.37 2.94 1.88
C ASP A 257 20.72 3.29 3.36
N GLY A 258 22.00 3.21 3.71
CA GLY A 258 22.54 3.53 5.02
C GLY A 258 22.68 2.35 5.97
N PHE A 259 22.33 1.14 5.54
CA PHE A 259 22.63 -0.12 6.19
C PHE A 259 23.89 -0.74 5.55
N THR A 260 24.44 -1.78 6.19
CA THR A 260 25.74 -2.36 5.80
C THR A 260 25.77 -3.84 6.21
N ASP A 261 26.29 -4.69 5.35
CA ASP A 261 26.51 -6.12 5.58
C ASP A 261 25.23 -6.85 6.05
N LEU A 262 25.36 -7.86 6.91
CA LEU A 262 24.24 -8.55 7.58
C LEU A 262 23.30 -7.67 8.42
N ALA A 263 23.59 -6.38 8.61
CA ALA A 263 22.65 -5.45 9.23
C ALA A 263 21.68 -4.84 8.20
N ASP A 264 22.01 -4.98 6.92
CA ASP A 264 21.23 -4.61 5.75
C ASP A 264 20.03 -5.54 5.53
N PRO A 265 18.81 -5.00 5.35
CA PRO A 265 17.62 -5.79 5.01
C PRO A 265 17.71 -6.58 3.70
N GLY A 266 18.48 -6.08 2.73
CA GLY A 266 18.77 -6.70 1.45
C GLY A 266 19.66 -7.95 1.57
N CYS A 267 20.38 -8.11 2.69
CA CYS A 267 21.25 -9.25 2.95
C CYS A 267 20.55 -10.39 3.70
N ALA A 268 20.29 -11.51 3.02
CA ALA A 268 19.84 -12.74 3.66
C ALA A 268 20.99 -13.47 4.36
N ASN A 269 22.20 -13.38 3.81
CA ASN A 269 23.43 -13.93 4.37
C ASN A 269 24.69 -13.18 3.88
N ALA A 270 25.86 -13.58 4.38
CA ALA A 270 27.11 -12.83 4.20
C ALA A 270 27.78 -13.05 2.83
N GLY A 271 27.30 -14.02 2.03
CA GLY A 271 27.76 -14.27 0.68
C GLY A 271 26.79 -13.75 -0.39
N ASP A 272 25.79 -12.95 0.00
CA ASP A 272 24.91 -12.32 -0.99
C ASP A 272 25.67 -11.19 -1.71
N ASP A 273 25.53 -11.16 -3.03
CA ASP A 273 26.29 -10.32 -3.98
C ASP A 273 25.89 -8.85 -3.95
N SER A 274 24.72 -8.57 -3.36
CA SER A 274 24.09 -7.26 -3.33
C SER A 274 23.40 -7.08 -2.00
N GLU A 275 23.49 -5.87 -1.46
CA GLU A 275 22.67 -5.39 -0.35
C GLU A 275 21.26 -5.01 -0.83
N LYS A 276 20.75 -5.70 -1.86
CA LYS A 276 19.41 -5.47 -2.43
C LYS A 276 18.63 -6.78 -2.46
N ALA A 277 17.40 -6.78 -1.95
CA ALA A 277 16.54 -7.95 -1.98
C ALA A 277 15.33 -7.77 -2.91
N ALA A 278 15.25 -8.60 -3.95
CA ALA A 278 14.11 -8.66 -4.89
C ALA A 278 12.74 -8.98 -4.25
N GLU A 279 12.70 -9.32 -2.97
CA GLU A 279 11.46 -9.57 -2.22
C GLU A 279 10.98 -8.33 -1.45
N LEU A 280 11.80 -7.29 -1.34
CA LEU A 280 11.52 -6.03 -0.66
C LEU A 280 11.34 -4.95 -1.74
N ALA A 281 10.10 -4.49 -1.95
CA ALA A 281 9.82 -3.50 -3.00
C ALA A 281 10.68 -2.25 -2.82
N CYS A 282 10.85 -1.80 -1.58
CA CYS A 282 11.63 -0.61 -1.25
C CYS A 282 13.16 -0.79 -1.26
N ASP A 283 13.66 -1.89 -1.79
CA ASP A 283 15.09 -2.21 -1.88
C ASP A 283 15.43 -3.07 -3.13
N ASP A 284 14.49 -3.33 -4.04
CA ASP A 284 14.73 -4.24 -5.18
C ASP A 284 15.31 -3.55 -6.43
N GLY A 285 15.50 -2.23 -6.38
CA GLY A 285 16.03 -1.41 -7.46
C GLY A 285 15.02 -1.15 -8.58
N LEU A 286 13.74 -1.45 -8.36
CA LEU A 286 12.66 -1.24 -9.32
C LEU A 286 11.72 -0.13 -8.84
N ASP A 287 11.04 0.46 -9.82
CA ASP A 287 9.95 1.41 -9.64
C ASP A 287 8.65 0.60 -9.79
N ASN A 288 8.22 -0.03 -8.70
CA ASN A 288 7.08 -0.93 -8.62
C ASN A 288 5.74 -0.18 -8.52
N ASP A 289 5.73 1.09 -8.12
CA ASP A 289 4.53 1.94 -8.07
C ASP A 289 4.32 2.83 -9.32
N GLY A 290 5.39 3.09 -10.09
CA GLY A 290 5.40 3.82 -11.35
C GLY A 290 5.59 5.33 -11.23
N ASP A 291 6.06 5.86 -10.10
CA ASP A 291 6.28 7.29 -9.85
C ASP A 291 7.63 7.83 -10.43
N ALA A 292 8.48 6.91 -10.91
CA ALA A 292 9.83 7.11 -11.47
C ALA A 292 10.95 7.37 -10.45
N LEU A 293 10.67 7.19 -9.17
CA LEU A 293 11.63 6.95 -8.09
C LEU A 293 11.64 5.44 -7.80
N ALA A 294 12.67 4.98 -7.12
CA ALA A 294 12.85 3.57 -6.81
C ALA A 294 13.62 3.50 -5.50
N ASP A 295 13.14 2.66 -4.61
CA ASP A 295 13.71 2.31 -3.31
C ASP A 295 13.87 3.45 -2.29
N PHE A 296 13.96 3.03 -1.03
CA PHE A 296 14.46 3.88 0.04
C PHE A 296 15.92 4.30 -0.21
N PRO A 297 16.37 5.51 0.19
CA PRO A 297 15.63 6.62 0.80
C PRO A 297 15.15 7.66 -0.22
N LEU A 298 15.26 7.35 -1.52
CA LEU A 298 14.99 8.32 -2.58
C LEU A 298 13.51 8.35 -2.97
N ASP A 299 12.84 7.22 -2.82
CA ASP A 299 11.42 7.03 -3.04
C ASP A 299 10.60 7.45 -1.79
N PRO A 300 9.72 8.47 -1.89
CA PRO A 300 8.79 8.87 -0.84
C PRO A 300 7.79 7.79 -0.44
N GLY A 301 7.46 6.87 -1.34
CA GLY A 301 6.60 5.72 -1.10
C GLY A 301 7.22 4.66 -0.19
N CYS A 302 8.51 4.81 0.14
CA CYS A 302 9.27 3.94 1.03
C CYS A 302 9.65 4.65 2.33
N MET A 303 9.06 4.22 3.46
CA MET A 303 9.45 4.73 4.78
C MET A 303 10.66 3.98 5.35
N ALA A 304 10.87 2.74 4.93
CA ALA A 304 12.02 1.91 5.27
C ALA A 304 12.37 0.95 4.12
N PRO A 305 13.63 0.47 4.03
CA PRO A 305 14.06 -0.45 2.97
C PRO A 305 13.35 -1.81 3.04
N ASN A 306 12.80 -2.18 4.20
CA ASN A 306 12.08 -3.44 4.40
C ASN A 306 10.55 -3.33 4.21
N ASP A 307 10.05 -2.21 3.70
CA ASP A 307 8.65 -2.05 3.38
C ASP A 307 8.23 -2.96 2.21
N ALA A 308 7.03 -3.52 2.31
CA ALA A 308 6.55 -4.53 1.37
C ALA A 308 6.00 -3.93 0.06
N THR A 309 5.82 -2.60 0.02
CA THR A 309 5.28 -1.84 -1.11
C THR A 309 5.90 -0.46 -1.15
N GLU A 310 6.12 0.08 -2.35
CA GLU A 310 6.46 1.48 -2.61
C GLU A 310 5.22 2.40 -2.63
N PHE A 311 4.06 1.94 -2.19
CA PHE A 311 2.92 2.84 -2.04
C PHE A 311 3.07 3.61 -0.73
N GLY A 312 3.15 4.94 -0.85
CA GLY A 312 3.02 5.85 0.30
C GLY A 312 1.73 5.62 1.07
N VAL A 313 1.61 6.24 2.24
CA VAL A 313 0.42 6.11 3.11
C VAL A 313 -0.83 6.48 2.31
N CYS A 314 -0.74 7.53 1.50
CA CYS A 314 -1.81 8.02 0.63
C CYS A 314 -2.10 7.19 -0.65
N GLY A 315 -1.52 5.99 -0.78
CA GLY A 315 -1.72 5.11 -1.93
C GLY A 315 -1.83 3.61 -1.59
N ASN A 316 -1.84 3.26 -0.30
CA ASN A 316 -1.77 1.87 0.16
C ASN A 316 -3.15 1.21 0.38
N GLY A 317 -4.24 1.97 0.29
CA GLY A 317 -5.62 1.50 0.47
C GLY A 317 -6.07 1.37 1.93
N ALA A 318 -5.31 1.89 2.88
CA ALA A 318 -5.61 1.94 4.30
C ALA A 318 -6.07 3.35 4.72
N ASP A 319 -6.62 3.42 5.93
CA ASP A 319 -7.02 4.63 6.66
C ASP A 319 -6.11 4.62 7.89
N ASP A 320 -4.92 5.18 7.71
CA ASP A 320 -3.76 5.07 8.59
C ASP A 320 -3.79 6.10 9.73
N ASP A 321 -4.49 7.23 9.57
CA ASP A 321 -4.75 8.19 10.65
C ASP A 321 -6.08 7.95 11.41
N GLY A 322 -7.00 7.17 10.82
CA GLY A 322 -8.23 6.73 11.47
C GLY A 322 -9.38 7.73 11.37
N ASP A 323 -9.32 8.68 10.44
CA ASP A 323 -10.35 9.69 10.23
C ASP A 323 -11.56 9.15 9.43
N GLY A 324 -11.40 7.98 8.79
CA GLY A 324 -12.43 7.31 8.00
C GLY A 324 -12.37 7.57 6.49
N LEU A 325 -11.39 8.36 6.03
CA LEU A 325 -10.97 8.55 4.66
C LEU A 325 -9.63 7.83 4.44
N ALA A 326 -9.23 7.70 3.18
CA ALA A 326 -8.12 6.83 2.80
C ALA A 326 -7.59 7.27 1.43
N ASP A 327 -6.28 7.22 1.27
CA ASP A 327 -5.56 7.56 0.04
C ASP A 327 -5.94 8.96 -0.50
N LEU A 328 -5.93 9.13 -1.83
CA LEU A 328 -6.40 10.35 -2.52
C LEU A 328 -7.87 10.75 -2.28
N ALA A 329 -8.65 9.97 -1.53
CA ALA A 329 -9.95 10.42 -1.05
C ALA A 329 -9.85 11.21 0.26
N ASP A 330 -8.74 11.03 0.97
CA ASP A 330 -8.34 11.78 2.14
C ASP A 330 -7.92 13.23 1.78
N PRO A 331 -8.46 14.24 2.48
CA PRO A 331 -8.06 15.65 2.32
C PRO A 331 -6.60 15.93 2.62
N GLY A 332 -5.96 15.19 3.52
CA GLY A 332 -4.56 15.43 3.86
C GLY A 332 -3.58 14.78 2.89
N CYS A 333 -4.07 13.92 1.98
CA CYS A 333 -3.33 13.45 0.81
C CYS A 333 -3.35 14.46 -0.35
N ALA A 334 -2.22 15.13 -0.62
CA ALA A 334 -2.05 15.94 -1.82
C ALA A 334 -1.77 15.07 -3.06
N ASN A 335 -1.10 13.93 -2.88
CA ASN A 335 -0.81 12.94 -3.90
C ASN A 335 -0.65 11.53 -3.27
N ALA A 336 -0.45 10.48 -4.09
CA ALA A 336 -0.43 9.10 -3.61
C ALA A 336 0.87 8.72 -2.89
N ASP A 337 1.89 9.58 -3.01
CA ASP A 337 3.25 9.34 -2.56
C ASP A 337 3.52 10.09 -1.23
N ASP A 338 2.49 10.76 -0.68
CA ASP A 338 2.59 11.43 0.61
C ASP A 338 2.74 10.40 1.74
N ASP A 339 3.60 10.72 2.71
CA ASP A 339 4.03 9.86 3.82
C ASP A 339 3.08 9.88 5.03
N SER A 340 1.97 10.59 4.91
CA SER A 340 0.97 10.79 5.94
C SER A 340 -0.36 11.14 5.29
N GLU A 341 -1.44 10.59 5.82
CA GLU A 341 -2.81 11.01 5.49
C GLU A 341 -3.19 12.32 6.19
N GLN A 342 -2.50 12.69 7.29
CA GLN A 342 -2.62 14.01 7.92
C GLN A 342 -1.95 15.14 7.14
N ALA A 343 -2.62 16.29 7.02
CA ALA A 343 -2.03 17.52 6.48
C ALA A 343 -1.96 18.67 7.48
N ALA A 344 -0.74 19.15 7.72
CA ALA A 344 -0.47 20.30 8.60
C ALA A 344 -1.12 21.65 8.19
N GLU A 345 -1.79 21.72 7.04
CA GLU A 345 -2.54 22.92 6.61
C GLU A 345 -4.06 22.79 6.88
N LEU A 346 -4.52 21.61 7.27
CA LEU A 346 -5.89 21.31 7.66
C LEU A 346 -5.94 21.24 9.18
N VAL A 347 -6.57 22.24 9.80
CA VAL A 347 -6.56 22.41 11.26
C VAL A 347 -7.16 21.18 11.95
N CYS A 348 -8.21 20.59 11.37
CA CYS A 348 -8.90 19.41 11.89
C CYS A 348 -8.27 18.05 11.53
N ASP A 349 -7.03 18.07 11.02
CA ASP A 349 -6.27 16.91 10.55
C ASP A 349 -4.73 17.13 10.70
N ASP A 350 -4.30 18.08 11.53
CA ASP A 350 -2.87 18.42 11.66
C ASP A 350 -2.14 17.76 12.84
N GLY A 351 -2.86 16.95 13.62
CA GLY A 351 -2.35 16.26 14.79
C GLY A 351 -2.20 17.17 16.01
N LEU A 352 -2.75 18.39 15.99
CA LEU A 352 -2.61 19.38 17.07
C LEU A 352 -3.97 19.84 17.61
N ASP A 353 -4.08 19.85 18.94
CA ASP A 353 -5.15 20.53 19.69
C ASP A 353 -4.97 22.06 19.56
N ASN A 354 -5.51 22.65 18.49
CA ASN A 354 -5.35 24.06 18.15
C ASN A 354 -6.34 24.97 18.92
N ASP A 355 -7.45 24.43 19.41
CA ASP A 355 -8.44 25.14 20.22
C ASP A 355 -8.21 25.04 21.75
N GLY A 356 -7.45 24.04 22.20
CA GLY A 356 -7.04 23.80 23.58
C GLY A 356 -8.06 23.03 24.44
N ASP A 357 -9.02 22.33 23.84
CA ASP A 357 -10.09 21.59 24.52
C ASP A 357 -9.70 20.15 24.92
N THR A 358 -8.50 19.70 24.52
CA THR A 358 -7.86 18.39 24.72
C THR A 358 -8.23 17.27 23.75
N PHE A 359 -9.18 17.51 22.85
CA PHE A 359 -9.33 16.77 21.62
C PHE A 359 -8.39 17.40 20.57
N VAL A 360 -8.17 16.71 19.46
CA VAL A 360 -7.04 17.04 18.56
C VAL A 360 -7.56 17.25 17.15
N ASP A 361 -8.16 16.21 16.57
CA ASP A 361 -8.64 16.23 15.18
C ASP A 361 -9.95 15.47 15.05
N PHE A 362 -10.56 15.55 13.88
CA PHE A 362 -11.66 14.68 13.49
C PHE A 362 -11.26 13.19 13.60
N PRO A 363 -12.17 12.27 13.97
CA PRO A 363 -13.53 12.45 14.46
C PRO A 363 -13.59 12.58 15.99
N ALA A 364 -12.43 12.68 16.65
CA ALA A 364 -12.36 12.73 18.10
C ALA A 364 -12.73 14.13 18.63
N ASP A 365 -12.48 15.15 17.83
CA ASP A 365 -12.76 16.55 18.11
C ASP A 365 -14.12 16.99 17.57
N ALA A 366 -14.96 17.56 18.44
CA ALA A 366 -16.30 18.03 18.10
C ALA A 366 -16.28 19.44 17.47
N GLY A 367 -15.17 20.17 17.59
CA GLY A 367 -14.90 21.40 16.84
C GLY A 367 -14.65 21.16 15.35
N CYS A 368 -14.57 19.88 14.92
CA CYS A 368 -14.36 19.46 13.55
C CYS A 368 -15.55 18.63 13.05
N ALA A 369 -16.30 19.16 12.08
CA ALA A 369 -17.35 18.39 11.41
C ALA A 369 -16.78 17.49 10.29
N SER A 370 -15.61 17.85 9.77
CA SER A 370 -14.83 17.06 8.83
C SER A 370 -13.31 17.29 8.97
N PRO A 371 -12.46 16.37 8.48
CA PRO A 371 -11.00 16.54 8.46
C PRO A 371 -10.55 17.75 7.64
N ALA A 372 -11.35 18.17 6.64
CA ALA A 372 -11.04 19.29 5.77
C ALA A 372 -11.42 20.67 6.34
N ASP A 373 -11.95 20.71 7.57
CA ASP A 373 -12.44 21.96 8.16
C ASP A 373 -11.27 22.91 8.47
N ALA A 374 -11.51 24.21 8.23
CA ALA A 374 -10.48 25.23 8.33
C ALA A 374 -10.26 25.73 9.78
N THR A 375 -11.07 25.27 10.72
CA THR A 375 -11.11 25.71 12.12
C THR A 375 -11.65 24.59 13.00
N GLU A 376 -10.94 24.27 14.08
CA GLU A 376 -11.46 23.55 15.25
C GLU A 376 -12.30 24.52 16.09
N THR A 377 -13.50 24.85 15.64
CA THR A 377 -14.44 25.63 16.46
C THR A 377 -15.80 25.01 16.32
N SER A 378 -16.34 24.55 17.44
CA SER A 378 -17.68 24.00 17.52
C SER A 378 -18.75 25.04 17.17
N ALA A 379 -19.94 24.59 16.81
CA ALA A 379 -21.08 25.48 16.58
C ALA A 379 -21.34 26.38 17.80
N CYS A 380 -21.14 25.82 19.01
CA CYS A 380 -21.34 26.53 20.26
C CYS A 380 -20.20 27.47 20.71
N SER A 381 -19.24 27.80 19.83
CA SER A 381 -18.10 28.66 20.14
C SER A 381 -17.55 29.53 18.99
N ASN A 382 -18.29 29.65 17.89
CA ASN A 382 -17.85 30.31 16.66
C ASN A 382 -18.47 31.71 16.41
N ASP A 383 -19.25 32.25 17.35
CA ASP A 383 -19.99 33.52 17.26
C ASP A 383 -21.01 33.56 16.10
N LEU A 384 -21.47 32.40 15.60
CA LEU A 384 -22.51 32.25 14.57
C LEU A 384 -23.81 31.69 15.16
N ASP A 385 -24.89 31.88 14.41
CA ASP A 385 -26.23 31.35 14.67
C ASP A 385 -26.43 30.26 13.59
N ASP A 386 -25.88 29.09 13.86
CA ASP A 386 -25.71 27.99 12.93
C ASP A 386 -27.03 27.23 12.68
N ASP A 387 -27.96 27.26 13.63
CA ASP A 387 -29.31 26.69 13.47
C ASP A 387 -30.41 27.72 13.09
N GLY A 388 -30.14 29.02 13.25
CA GLY A 388 -31.00 30.10 12.79
C GLY A 388 -32.10 30.51 13.77
N ASP A 389 -32.01 30.12 15.04
CA ASP A 389 -33.00 30.42 16.07
C ASP A 389 -32.86 31.86 16.65
N GLY A 390 -31.72 32.51 16.34
CA GLY A 390 -31.38 33.87 16.74
C GLY A 390 -30.51 34.00 18.00
N PHE A 391 -30.04 32.90 18.57
CA PHE A 391 -29.03 32.82 19.62
C PHE A 391 -27.70 32.33 19.03
N THR A 392 -26.62 32.45 19.79
CA THR A 392 -25.27 32.04 19.35
C THR A 392 -24.51 31.48 20.55
N ASP A 393 -23.74 30.44 20.32
CA ASP A 393 -22.78 29.85 21.26
C ASP A 393 -23.41 29.45 22.60
N LEU A 394 -22.68 29.60 23.70
CA LEU A 394 -23.18 29.45 25.07
C LEU A 394 -24.37 30.36 25.47
N ALA A 395 -24.80 31.28 24.60
CA ALA A 395 -26.05 32.02 24.81
C ALA A 395 -27.27 31.25 24.24
N ASP A 396 -27.02 30.29 23.36
CA ASP A 396 -27.97 29.33 22.84
C ASP A 396 -28.40 28.32 23.91
N ALA A 397 -29.65 27.88 23.85
CA ALA A 397 -30.22 26.90 24.76
C ALA A 397 -29.82 25.46 24.40
N GLY A 398 -29.50 25.17 23.14
CA GLY A 398 -29.03 23.84 22.75
C GLY A 398 -27.54 23.61 22.97
N CYS A 399 -26.77 24.67 23.23
CA CYS A 399 -25.39 24.59 23.72
C CYS A 399 -25.33 24.28 25.22
N ALA A 400 -25.03 23.03 25.59
CA ALA A 400 -24.76 22.66 26.98
C ALA A 400 -23.36 23.14 27.42
N ASP A 401 -22.38 23.10 26.52
CA ASP A 401 -21.09 23.76 26.66
C ASP A 401 -20.48 24.17 25.30
N ALA A 402 -19.27 24.76 25.35
CA ALA A 402 -18.63 25.36 24.19
C ALA A 402 -18.00 24.32 23.26
N GLY A 403 -18.06 23.03 23.58
CA GLY A 403 -17.60 21.95 22.72
C GLY A 403 -18.73 21.25 21.96
N ASP A 404 -19.98 21.69 22.13
CA ASP A 404 -21.11 21.08 21.42
C ASP A 404 -21.09 21.46 19.92
N ASP A 405 -21.21 20.44 19.07
CA ASP A 405 -21.11 20.50 17.60
C ASP A 405 -22.40 20.99 16.91
N SER A 406 -23.45 21.20 17.70
CA SER A 406 -24.73 21.72 17.25
C SER A 406 -25.31 22.66 18.30
N GLU A 407 -25.89 23.77 17.83
CA GLU A 407 -26.66 24.68 18.67
C GLU A 407 -28.07 24.14 18.98
N GLN A 408 -28.48 23.01 18.39
CA GLN A 408 -29.77 22.34 18.67
C GLN A 408 -29.65 21.33 19.81
N ALA A 409 -30.58 21.35 20.76
CA ALA A 409 -30.68 20.30 21.77
C ALA A 409 -31.81 19.32 21.50
N ALA A 410 -31.44 18.06 21.24
CA ALA A 410 -32.38 16.94 21.09
C ALA A 410 -33.31 16.69 22.32
N GLU A 411 -33.00 17.26 23.49
CA GLU A 411 -33.83 17.18 24.70
C GLU A 411 -34.87 18.32 24.79
N LEU A 412 -34.73 19.36 23.98
CA LEU A 412 -35.65 20.49 23.87
C LEU A 412 -36.57 20.23 22.67
N VAL A 413 -37.86 19.97 22.93
CA VAL A 413 -38.81 19.59 21.87
C VAL A 413 -38.87 20.68 20.79
N CYS A 414 -38.97 21.94 21.21
CA CYS A 414 -39.03 23.12 20.35
C CYS A 414 -37.67 23.63 19.80
N ASP A 415 -36.63 22.80 19.80
CA ASP A 415 -35.27 23.09 19.32
C ASP A 415 -34.52 21.80 18.86
N ASN A 416 -35.23 20.70 18.57
CA ASN A 416 -34.59 19.41 18.26
C ASN A 416 -34.50 19.10 16.76
N GLY A 417 -34.98 20.00 15.90
CA GLY A 417 -34.96 19.83 14.45
C GLY A 417 -36.06 18.92 13.92
N LEU A 418 -37.02 18.50 14.75
CA LEU A 418 -38.08 17.54 14.40
C LEU A 418 -39.46 18.20 14.50
N ASP A 419 -40.30 17.90 13.51
CA ASP A 419 -41.74 18.15 13.52
C ASP A 419 -42.42 17.10 14.43
N ASP A 420 -42.42 17.31 15.75
CA ASP A 420 -42.92 16.37 16.75
C ASP A 420 -44.47 16.37 16.81
N ASP A 421 -45.14 17.44 16.37
CA ASP A 421 -46.61 17.54 16.31
C ASP A 421 -47.24 17.21 14.93
N GLY A 422 -46.44 17.22 13.86
CA GLY A 422 -46.80 16.82 12.51
C GLY A 422 -47.42 17.93 11.65
N ASP A 423 -47.27 19.20 12.02
CA ASP A 423 -47.85 20.36 11.33
C ASP A 423 -47.00 20.92 10.16
N THR A 424 -45.82 20.33 9.93
CA THR A 424 -44.79 20.66 8.91
C THR A 424 -43.83 21.79 9.25
N PHE A 425 -44.02 22.49 10.37
CA PHE A 425 -43.00 23.25 11.06
C PHE A 425 -42.34 22.33 12.09
N ALA A 426 -41.16 22.71 12.59
CA ALA A 426 -40.36 21.82 13.43
C ALA A 426 -40.10 22.46 14.79
N ASP A 427 -39.56 23.68 14.78
CA ASP A 427 -39.08 24.31 16.01
C ASP A 427 -39.37 25.81 16.05
N PHE A 428 -39.18 26.40 17.22
CA PHE A 428 -39.19 27.85 17.39
C PHE A 428 -38.12 28.50 16.49
N PRO A 429 -38.34 29.71 15.93
CA PRO A 429 -39.56 30.53 15.96
C PRO A 429 -40.52 30.24 14.80
N ALA A 430 -40.21 29.23 13.97
CA ALA A 430 -40.97 28.92 12.78
C ALA A 430 -42.26 28.16 13.11
N ASP A 431 -42.20 27.34 14.16
CA ASP A 431 -43.30 26.55 14.69
C ASP A 431 -44.12 27.34 15.72
N ALA A 432 -45.43 27.38 15.51
CA ALA A 432 -46.35 28.15 16.34
C ALA A 432 -46.87 27.34 17.55
N GLY A 433 -46.67 26.03 17.56
CA GLY A 433 -46.79 25.16 18.75
C GLY A 433 -45.69 25.40 19.78
N CYS A 434 -44.67 26.20 19.44
CA CYS A 434 -43.57 26.60 20.31
C CYS A 434 -43.59 28.11 20.61
N ALA A 435 -43.82 28.49 21.87
CA ALA A 435 -43.72 29.89 22.30
C ALA A 435 -42.28 30.28 22.70
N SER A 436 -41.43 29.28 22.97
CA SER A 436 -40.01 29.41 23.29
C SER A 436 -39.26 28.11 23.01
N LEU A 437 -37.97 28.20 22.69
CA LEU A 437 -37.01 27.09 22.56
C LEU A 437 -37.03 26.08 23.72
N THR A 438 -37.43 26.51 24.93
CA THR A 438 -37.43 25.65 26.13
C THR A 438 -38.80 25.05 26.46
N ASP A 439 -39.79 25.24 25.59
CA ASP A 439 -41.10 24.65 25.79
C ASP A 439 -41.03 23.13 25.71
N ALA A 440 -41.82 22.47 26.55
CA ALA A 440 -41.76 21.03 26.74
C ALA A 440 -42.63 20.24 25.76
N THR A 441 -43.41 20.94 24.93
CA THR A 441 -44.37 20.38 23.99
C THR A 441 -44.61 21.37 22.85
N GLU A 442 -44.58 20.88 21.61
CA GLU A 442 -45.19 21.51 20.44
C GLU A 442 -46.71 21.28 20.47
N THR A 443 -47.46 22.23 21.04
CA THR A 443 -48.93 22.19 20.97
C THR A 443 -49.46 23.60 20.78
N SER A 444 -50.17 23.83 19.68
CA SER A 444 -50.84 25.10 19.37
C SER A 444 -52.03 25.37 20.30
N ALA A 445 -52.52 26.62 20.30
CA ALA A 445 -53.74 26.99 21.02
C ALA A 445 -54.92 26.10 20.59
N CYS A 446 -55.01 25.79 19.30
CA CYS A 446 -56.10 25.00 18.72
C CYS A 446 -56.00 23.47 18.90
N SER A 447 -55.11 22.99 19.76
CA SER A 447 -54.93 21.56 20.04
C SER A 447 -54.53 21.21 21.49
N ASN A 448 -54.52 22.18 22.40
CA ASN A 448 -54.03 22.02 23.76
C ASN A 448 -55.14 21.69 24.80
N GLY A 449 -56.41 21.69 24.41
CA GLY A 449 -57.56 21.40 25.27
C GLY A 449 -57.98 22.55 26.19
N VAL A 450 -57.53 23.77 25.91
CA VAL A 450 -57.80 25.01 26.65
C VAL A 450 -58.57 25.96 25.75
N ASP A 451 -59.53 26.66 26.33
CA ASP A 451 -60.24 27.80 25.73
C ASP A 451 -59.38 29.05 26.00
N ASP A 452 -58.43 29.30 25.10
CA ASP A 452 -57.36 30.29 25.22
C ASP A 452 -57.85 31.72 24.96
N ASP A 453 -58.99 31.90 24.26
CA ASP A 453 -59.61 33.21 24.02
C ASP A 453 -60.86 33.52 24.88
N GLU A 454 -61.30 32.55 25.67
CA GLU A 454 -62.43 32.61 26.61
C GLU A 454 -63.82 32.79 25.94
N ASP A 455 -63.97 32.42 24.66
CA ASP A 455 -65.25 32.49 23.93
C ASP A 455 -66.23 31.34 24.32
N GLY A 456 -65.68 30.28 24.94
CA GLY A 456 -66.41 29.11 25.42
C GLY A 456 -66.33 27.87 24.51
N LEU A 457 -65.58 27.94 23.42
CA LEU A 457 -65.14 26.85 22.55
C LEU A 457 -63.63 26.65 22.73
N ALA A 458 -63.10 25.55 22.20
CA ALA A 458 -61.70 25.20 22.37
C ALA A 458 -61.28 24.25 21.25
N ASP A 459 -60.02 24.30 20.88
CA ASP A 459 -59.36 23.53 19.85
C ASP A 459 -60.07 23.60 18.49
N LEU A 460 -60.00 22.54 17.69
CA LEU A 460 -60.76 22.37 16.44
C LEU A 460 -62.29 22.51 16.54
N ASP A 461 -62.86 22.53 17.75
CA ASP A 461 -64.28 22.83 17.96
C ASP A 461 -64.53 24.36 18.00
N ASP A 462 -63.46 25.16 18.08
CA ASP A 462 -63.41 26.62 18.02
C ASP A 462 -63.41 27.15 16.56
N PRO A 463 -64.31 28.09 16.20
CA PRO A 463 -64.35 28.71 14.88
C PRO A 463 -63.13 29.53 14.48
N GLY A 464 -62.33 30.03 15.43
CA GLY A 464 -61.09 30.73 15.11
C GLY A 464 -59.91 29.82 14.84
N CYS A 465 -60.05 28.52 15.09
CA CYS A 465 -59.10 27.53 14.63
C CYS A 465 -59.34 27.15 13.17
N ALA A 466 -58.46 27.61 12.27
CA ALA A 466 -58.47 27.19 10.87
C ALA A 466 -58.16 25.68 10.74
N ASP A 467 -57.24 25.19 11.56
CA ASP A 467 -56.92 23.78 11.77
C ASP A 467 -56.20 23.57 13.12
N ALA A 468 -55.65 22.38 13.35
CA ALA A 468 -55.07 22.00 14.64
C ALA A 468 -53.69 22.63 14.88
N ALA A 469 -53.09 23.25 13.86
CA ALA A 469 -51.82 23.93 13.93
C ALA A 469 -52.00 25.45 14.13
N ASP A 470 -53.24 25.93 14.11
CA ASP A 470 -53.55 27.34 14.31
C ASP A 470 -53.20 27.77 15.74
N ASP A 471 -52.44 28.85 15.86
CA ASP A 471 -51.83 29.35 17.10
C ASP A 471 -52.75 30.26 17.90
N SER A 472 -53.94 30.50 17.37
CA SER A 472 -54.94 31.38 17.95
C SER A 472 -56.33 30.80 17.74
N GLU A 473 -57.06 30.66 18.85
CA GLU A 473 -58.50 30.37 18.80
C GLU A 473 -59.33 31.60 18.38
N ARG A 474 -58.69 32.77 18.22
CA ARG A 474 -59.38 34.00 17.76
C ARG A 474 -59.47 34.06 16.23
N ALA A 475 -60.69 34.07 15.71
CA ALA A 475 -60.93 34.19 14.27
C ALA A 475 -60.65 35.61 13.73
N ALA A 476 -59.64 35.77 12.87
CA ALA A 476 -59.33 37.05 12.22
C ALA A 476 -60.43 37.56 11.26
N GLU A 477 -61.32 36.69 10.76
CA GLU A 477 -62.41 37.05 9.84
C GLU A 477 -63.73 37.42 10.55
N LEU A 478 -63.83 37.21 11.88
CA LEU A 478 -65.03 37.54 12.66
C LEU A 478 -64.82 38.89 13.36
N VAL A 479 -65.45 39.92 12.82
CA VAL A 479 -65.32 41.32 13.29
C VAL A 479 -65.95 41.54 14.67
N CYS A 480 -66.68 40.56 15.21
CA CYS A 480 -67.35 40.65 16.51
C CYS A 480 -66.62 39.93 17.65
N ASP A 481 -65.41 39.41 17.40
CA ASP A 481 -64.51 38.84 18.41
C ASP A 481 -63.01 39.07 18.15
N ASN A 482 -62.65 40.01 17.27
CA ASN A 482 -61.25 40.20 16.88
C ASN A 482 -60.50 41.25 17.75
N GLY A 483 -61.19 41.92 18.68
CA GLY A 483 -60.61 42.92 19.58
C GLY A 483 -60.52 44.32 18.99
N VAL A 484 -61.15 44.56 17.83
CA VAL A 484 -61.02 45.77 17.02
C VAL A 484 -62.40 46.33 16.71
N ASP A 485 -62.60 47.60 17.06
CA ASP A 485 -63.73 48.44 16.63
C ASP A 485 -63.59 48.73 15.12
N ASP A 486 -64.02 47.77 14.29
CA ASP A 486 -63.88 47.75 12.83
C ASP A 486 -64.83 48.75 12.14
N ASP A 487 -65.95 49.05 12.78
CA ASP A 487 -66.95 50.00 12.29
C ASP A 487 -66.81 51.44 12.84
N ALA A 488 -65.93 51.61 13.83
CA ALA A 488 -65.49 52.86 14.46
C ALA A 488 -66.59 53.61 15.26
N ASP A 489 -67.56 52.88 15.79
CA ASP A 489 -68.66 53.43 16.57
C ASP A 489 -68.32 53.63 18.07
N GLY A 490 -67.23 53.00 18.52
CA GLY A 490 -66.68 53.04 19.88
C GLY A 490 -67.12 51.90 20.80
N ALA A 491 -67.98 51.00 20.36
CA ALA A 491 -68.01 49.61 20.82
C ALA A 491 -66.96 48.80 20.04
N VAL A 492 -66.67 47.57 20.45
CA VAL A 492 -65.45 46.86 19.99
C VAL A 492 -65.72 45.42 19.57
N ASP A 493 -66.61 44.71 20.26
CA ASP A 493 -66.93 43.30 19.99
C ASP A 493 -68.17 42.90 20.80
N PHE A 494 -68.75 41.74 20.51
CA PHE A 494 -69.76 41.11 21.37
C PHE A 494 -69.21 40.86 22.79
N PRO A 495 -70.00 40.99 23.88
CA PRO A 495 -71.40 41.43 23.97
C PRO A 495 -71.53 42.94 24.22
N VAL A 496 -70.43 43.69 24.09
CA VAL A 496 -70.39 45.13 24.35
C VAL A 496 -71.00 45.88 23.18
N ASP A 497 -70.70 45.41 21.97
CA ASP A 497 -71.19 45.90 20.70
C ASP A 497 -72.67 45.53 20.47
N PRO A 498 -73.58 46.52 20.33
CA PRO A 498 -74.99 46.28 20.02
C PRO A 498 -75.26 45.87 18.56
N GLY A 499 -74.32 46.14 17.67
CA GLY A 499 -74.30 45.79 16.27
C GLY A 499 -74.07 44.29 16.04
N CYS A 500 -73.26 43.67 16.91
CA CYS A 500 -73.01 42.23 16.95
C CYS A 500 -74.18 41.42 17.58
N ALA A 501 -74.71 40.43 16.85
CA ALA A 501 -75.71 39.51 17.39
C ALA A 501 -75.11 38.46 18.34
N ASP A 502 -73.92 37.94 18.01
CA ASP A 502 -73.07 37.03 18.77
C ASP A 502 -71.60 37.15 18.28
N ALA A 503 -70.65 36.46 18.92
CA ALA A 503 -69.21 36.50 18.59
C ALA A 503 -68.90 35.98 17.17
N ALA A 504 -69.79 35.15 16.60
CA ALA A 504 -69.65 34.62 15.25
C ALA A 504 -70.33 35.48 14.16
N ASP A 505 -70.80 36.68 14.52
CA ASP A 505 -71.38 37.62 13.57
C ASP A 505 -70.29 38.25 12.69
N ASP A 506 -70.58 38.39 11.40
CA ASP A 506 -69.63 38.85 10.37
C ASP A 506 -69.69 40.37 10.15
N SER A 507 -70.44 41.08 11.00
CA SER A 507 -70.70 42.51 10.92
C SER A 507 -70.94 43.09 12.31
N GLU A 508 -70.16 44.11 12.68
CA GLU A 508 -70.44 44.97 13.85
C GLU A 508 -71.60 45.95 13.59
N LYS A 509 -72.30 45.84 12.46
CA LYS A 509 -73.47 46.66 12.13
C LYS A 509 -74.76 45.88 12.20
N SER A 510 -75.76 46.42 12.88
CA SER A 510 -77.08 45.78 12.95
C SER A 510 -78.12 46.42 12.03
N PRO A 511 -78.74 45.67 11.09
CA PRO A 511 -79.86 46.17 10.29
C PRO A 511 -81.14 46.44 11.09
N LEU A 512 -81.14 46.20 12.41
CA LEU A 512 -82.22 46.53 13.32
C LEU A 512 -82.03 47.90 14.00
N LEU A 513 -80.83 48.47 13.92
CA LEU A 513 -80.45 49.71 14.58
C LEU A 513 -80.22 50.79 13.52
N ILE A 514 -81.21 51.69 13.39
CA ILE A 514 -81.24 52.77 12.37
C ILE A 514 -80.02 53.71 12.44
N CYS A 515 -79.29 53.75 13.56
CA CYS A 515 -78.14 54.64 13.73
C CYS A 515 -76.81 53.87 13.73
N ASP A 516 -76.84 52.63 13.24
CA ASP A 516 -75.76 51.65 13.22
C ASP A 516 -75.91 50.64 12.03
N ASP A 517 -76.82 50.88 11.08
CA ASP A 517 -77.11 49.90 10.02
C ASP A 517 -76.29 50.09 8.73
N GLY A 518 -75.41 51.10 8.71
CA GLY A 518 -74.57 51.44 7.58
C GLY A 518 -75.28 52.22 6.48
N LEU A 519 -76.52 52.68 6.69
CA LEU A 519 -77.34 53.34 5.68
C LEU A 519 -77.73 54.75 6.09
N ASP A 520 -77.38 55.72 5.23
CA ASP A 520 -77.89 57.10 5.27
C ASP A 520 -79.38 57.08 4.86
N GLN A 521 -80.29 56.99 5.83
CA GLN A 521 -81.72 56.86 5.60
C GLN A 521 -82.39 58.22 5.41
N ASP A 522 -81.74 59.32 5.78
CA ASP A 522 -82.30 60.67 5.70
C ASP A 522 -81.76 61.55 4.56
N GLY A 523 -80.69 61.10 3.91
CA GLY A 523 -80.10 61.63 2.70
C GLY A 523 -79.19 62.84 2.92
N ASP A 524 -78.69 63.05 4.14
CA ASP A 524 -77.86 64.20 4.50
C ASP A 524 -76.34 63.98 4.30
N THR A 525 -75.96 62.79 3.83
CA THR A 525 -74.59 62.30 3.60
C THR A 525 -73.80 61.86 4.83
N LEU A 526 -74.37 61.98 6.01
CA LEU A 526 -73.88 61.39 7.25
C LEU A 526 -74.68 60.10 7.46
N VAL A 527 -74.02 59.02 7.88
CA VAL A 527 -74.58 57.66 7.75
C VAL A 527 -75.09 57.11 9.08
N ASP A 528 -74.30 57.20 10.14
CA ASP A 528 -74.60 56.57 11.44
C ASP A 528 -73.88 57.33 12.56
N TYR A 529 -74.15 56.97 13.81
CA TYR A 529 -73.34 57.42 14.94
C TYR A 529 -71.88 56.94 14.78
N PRO A 530 -70.87 57.71 15.24
CA PRO A 530 -70.91 59.06 15.79
C PRO A 530 -70.85 60.15 14.71
N ALA A 531 -70.75 59.76 13.44
CA ALA A 531 -70.54 60.68 12.33
C ALA A 531 -71.78 61.55 12.04
N ASP A 532 -72.98 60.98 12.20
CA ASP A 532 -74.25 61.68 12.10
C ASP A 532 -74.67 62.30 13.46
N PRO A 533 -74.76 63.64 13.56
CA PRO A 533 -75.29 64.35 14.72
C PRO A 533 -76.77 64.06 15.01
N GLY A 534 -77.53 63.56 14.04
CA GLY A 534 -78.92 63.15 14.17
C GLY A 534 -79.10 61.94 15.09
N CYS A 535 -78.13 61.03 15.07
CA CYS A 535 -78.00 59.92 16.00
C CYS A 535 -77.46 60.33 17.37
N ARG A 536 -78.18 59.95 18.45
CA ARG A 536 -77.73 60.24 19.84
C ARG A 536 -76.67 59.25 20.33
N ASP A 537 -76.92 58.00 20.02
CA ASP A 537 -76.19 56.79 20.39
C ASP A 537 -76.59 55.69 19.38
N LEU A 538 -75.87 54.57 19.39
CA LEU A 538 -76.09 53.39 18.53
C LEU A 538 -77.54 52.88 18.55
N LEU A 539 -78.21 53.03 19.70
CA LEU A 539 -79.57 52.55 19.93
C LEU A 539 -80.66 53.60 19.60
N ALA A 540 -80.28 54.74 19.00
CA ALA A 540 -81.24 55.76 18.61
C ALA A 540 -82.14 55.26 17.47
N GLY A 541 -83.45 55.41 17.62
CA GLY A 541 -84.42 54.92 16.64
C GLY A 541 -84.77 55.90 15.51
N LEU A 542 -84.03 57.01 15.40
CA LEU A 542 -84.22 58.03 14.35
C LEU A 542 -82.88 58.69 14.04
N GLU A 543 -82.56 58.74 12.76
CA GLU A 543 -81.43 59.47 12.17
C GLU A 543 -81.80 60.93 11.86
N ASN A 544 -83.06 61.20 11.48
CA ASN A 544 -83.55 62.54 11.14
C ASN A 544 -84.45 63.19 12.23
N PRO A 545 -83.88 63.77 13.28
CA PRO A 545 -84.64 64.53 14.28
C PRO A 545 -84.97 65.94 13.79
N GLN A 546 -86.05 66.53 14.32
CA GLN A 546 -86.43 67.94 14.09
C GLN A 546 -85.33 69.00 14.27
N CYS A 547 -84.24 68.70 14.99
CA CYS A 547 -83.13 69.64 15.17
C CYS A 547 -82.02 69.48 14.11
N GLN A 548 -82.26 68.64 13.10
CA GLN A 548 -81.35 68.30 12.01
C GLN A 548 -82.10 68.25 10.66
N ASP A 549 -83.44 68.31 10.61
CA ASP A 549 -84.26 68.01 9.42
C ASP A 549 -84.31 69.09 8.31
N GLY A 550 -83.64 70.23 8.52
CA GLY A 550 -83.58 71.34 7.57
C GLY A 550 -84.77 72.28 7.59
N LEU A 551 -85.72 72.10 8.52
CA LEU A 551 -86.97 72.84 8.58
C LEU A 551 -87.09 73.61 9.90
N ASP A 552 -87.62 74.83 9.82
CA ASP A 552 -88.12 75.55 11.01
C ASP A 552 -89.43 74.87 11.48
N ASN A 553 -89.28 73.95 12.44
CA ASN A 553 -90.35 73.16 13.06
C ASN A 553 -90.98 73.88 14.27
N GLU A 554 -90.66 75.15 14.53
CA GLU A 554 -91.30 75.89 15.62
C GLU A 554 -92.78 76.19 15.30
N ALA A 555 -93.60 76.25 16.36
CA ALA A 555 -95.01 76.65 16.23
C ALA A 555 -95.17 78.10 15.71
N THR A 556 -94.14 78.92 15.84
CA THR A 556 -94.05 80.29 15.32
C THR A 556 -92.72 80.50 14.61
N PRO A 557 -92.64 80.21 13.30
CA PRO A 557 -91.38 80.24 12.55
C PRO A 557 -90.68 81.59 12.67
N ASP A 558 -89.51 81.61 13.31
CA ASP A 558 -88.68 82.80 13.47
C ASP A 558 -87.51 82.84 12.47
N GLY A 559 -87.45 81.82 11.60
CA GLY A 559 -86.48 81.65 10.54
C GLY A 559 -85.18 81.02 11.01
N ARG A 560 -85.11 80.57 12.26
CA ARG A 560 -84.02 79.72 12.77
C ARG A 560 -84.31 78.28 12.44
N ILE A 561 -83.25 77.54 12.16
CA ILE A 561 -83.32 76.20 11.63
C ILE A 561 -82.21 75.42 12.30
N ASP A 562 -82.53 74.29 12.92
CA ASP A 562 -81.60 73.26 13.37
C ASP A 562 -80.45 73.73 14.29
N PHE A 563 -79.60 72.78 14.69
CA PHE A 563 -78.44 73.07 15.53
C PHE A 563 -77.34 73.88 14.82
N ASP A 564 -77.30 73.87 13.48
CA ASP A 564 -76.25 74.46 12.65
C ASP A 564 -76.77 75.43 11.57
N GLY A 565 -78.08 75.74 11.57
CA GLY A 565 -78.71 76.55 10.54
C GLY A 565 -79.24 75.74 9.35
N GLY A 566 -79.29 74.41 9.45
CA GLY A 566 -79.68 73.47 8.40
C GLY A 566 -78.55 73.24 7.40
N ALA A 567 -77.29 73.31 7.87
CA ALA A 567 -76.13 73.19 6.99
C ALA A 567 -75.79 71.72 6.70
N SER A 568 -75.92 70.81 7.68
CA SER A 568 -75.72 69.35 7.53
C SER A 568 -76.54 68.80 6.36
N VAL A 569 -77.86 69.02 6.37
CA VAL A 569 -78.78 68.57 5.31
C VAL A 569 -78.76 69.38 4.01
N ASN A 570 -77.92 70.41 3.92
CA ASN A 570 -77.84 71.28 2.74
C ASN A 570 -76.39 71.46 2.25
N GLY A 571 -75.61 70.38 2.28
CA GLY A 571 -74.27 70.32 1.69
C GLY A 571 -73.29 71.34 2.32
N GLY A 572 -73.43 71.58 3.62
CA GLY A 572 -72.59 72.50 4.41
C GLY A 572 -72.96 73.97 4.29
N VAL A 573 -74.07 74.32 3.64
CA VAL A 573 -74.54 75.71 3.49
C VAL A 573 -75.75 75.98 4.38
N PRO A 574 -75.66 76.82 5.43
CA PRO A 574 -76.80 77.14 6.29
C PRO A 574 -77.96 77.76 5.51
N LEU A 575 -79.18 77.24 5.73
CA LEU A 575 -80.45 77.78 5.23
C LEU A 575 -80.95 78.95 6.08
N GLY A 576 -80.58 78.98 7.36
CA GLY A 576 -80.98 80.02 8.33
C GLY A 576 -79.97 80.20 9.46
N PRO A 577 -80.24 81.11 10.42
CA PRO A 577 -79.49 81.18 11.68
C PRO A 577 -79.76 79.95 12.55
N VAL A 578 -78.76 79.53 13.32
CA VAL A 578 -78.88 78.42 14.29
C VAL A 578 -80.04 78.62 15.28
N ASP A 579 -80.77 77.53 15.53
CA ASP A 579 -81.79 77.42 16.57
C ASP A 579 -81.18 77.20 17.99
N PRO A 580 -81.45 78.08 18.97
CA PRO A 580 -80.96 77.93 20.34
C PRO A 580 -81.49 76.71 21.11
N GLY A 581 -82.67 76.20 20.75
CA GLY A 581 -83.28 74.98 21.29
C GLY A 581 -82.56 73.71 20.86
N CYS A 582 -81.94 73.73 19.67
CA CYS A 582 -81.15 72.63 19.11
C CYS A 582 -79.66 72.71 19.42
N LYS A 583 -79.17 73.87 19.86
CA LYS A 583 -77.75 74.11 20.14
C LYS A 583 -77.12 73.05 21.07
N GLY A 584 -76.18 72.29 20.53
CA GLY A 584 -75.42 71.26 21.24
C GLY A 584 -76.21 69.98 21.52
N ARG A 585 -77.37 69.80 20.87
CA ARG A 585 -78.21 68.59 20.94
C ARG A 585 -78.88 68.33 19.58
N PRO A 586 -78.10 68.10 18.51
CA PRO A 586 -78.63 67.86 17.17
C PRO A 586 -79.62 66.68 17.10
N TRP A 587 -79.36 65.59 17.83
CA TRP A 587 -80.24 64.41 17.98
C TRP A 587 -81.62 64.66 18.63
N ARG A 588 -81.98 65.90 18.98
CA ARG A 588 -83.27 66.20 19.61
C ARG A 588 -84.38 66.26 18.58
N ASN A 589 -85.35 65.38 18.71
CA ASN A 589 -86.56 65.44 17.88
C ASN A 589 -87.57 66.54 18.31
N THR A 590 -87.08 67.70 18.77
CA THR A 590 -87.90 68.89 19.05
C THR A 590 -87.06 70.17 19.12
N GLU A 591 -87.43 71.17 18.32
CA GLU A 591 -86.81 72.51 18.32
C GLU A 591 -87.34 73.44 19.43
N ALA A 592 -88.40 73.03 20.14
CA ALA A 592 -89.03 73.88 21.15
C ALA A 592 -88.08 74.21 22.31
N ASN A 593 -87.80 75.50 22.50
CA ASN A 593 -87.09 76.00 23.67
C ASN A 593 -87.80 75.54 24.96
N ALA A 594 -87.11 74.74 25.78
CA ALA A 594 -87.61 74.23 27.07
C ALA A 594 -87.97 75.32 28.11
N SER A 595 -87.90 76.61 27.73
CA SER A 595 -88.11 77.77 28.60
C SER A 595 -89.31 78.65 28.23
N ALA A 596 -90.19 78.25 27.30
CA ALA A 596 -91.33 79.09 26.90
C ALA A 596 -92.70 78.41 26.90
N CYS A 597 -93.12 77.79 28.03
CA CYS A 597 -94.53 77.83 28.49
C CYS A 597 -94.74 77.18 29.86
N GLY A 598 -95.27 77.95 30.84
CA GLY A 598 -96.09 77.37 31.93
C GLY A 598 -95.62 77.59 33.38
N LEU A 599 -95.99 78.75 33.96
CA LEU A 599 -96.26 79.04 35.38
C LEU A 599 -95.93 77.97 36.45
N GLY A 600 -95.11 78.30 37.48
CA GLY A 600 -95.29 77.62 38.77
C GLY A 600 -94.27 77.70 39.91
N THR A 601 -93.17 78.46 39.88
CA THR A 601 -92.22 78.47 41.04
C THR A 601 -92.56 79.45 42.16
N GLU A 602 -93.53 80.34 41.98
CA GLU A 602 -93.95 81.30 43.02
C GLU A 602 -94.86 80.71 44.12
N VAL A 603 -95.24 79.42 44.05
CA VAL A 603 -96.07 78.77 45.09
C VAL A 603 -95.25 77.87 46.03
N ALA A 604 -94.04 77.46 45.65
CA ALA A 604 -93.22 76.55 46.46
C ALA A 604 -92.63 77.20 47.72
N PHE A 605 -92.40 78.52 47.72
CA PHE A 605 -91.84 79.23 48.88
C PHE A 605 -92.86 79.52 50.01
N LEU A 606 -94.16 79.27 49.79
CA LEU A 606 -95.18 79.37 50.86
C LEU A 606 -95.53 78.04 51.54
N LEU A 607 -95.11 76.90 50.99
CA LEU A 607 -95.36 75.57 51.56
C LEU A 607 -94.67 75.29 52.91
N PRO A 608 -93.45 75.81 53.23
CA PRO A 608 -92.88 75.64 54.57
C PRO A 608 -93.55 76.57 55.61
N LEU A 609 -94.08 77.73 55.19
CA LEU A 609 -94.83 78.63 56.08
C LEU A 609 -96.24 78.09 56.39
N PHE A 610 -96.92 77.45 55.44
CA PHE A 610 -98.18 76.76 55.71
C PHE A 610 -98.02 75.47 56.53
N ARG A 611 -96.91 74.71 56.36
CA ARG A 611 -96.61 73.56 57.24
C ARG A 611 -96.20 73.97 58.66
N ALA A 612 -95.51 75.11 58.83
CA ALA A 612 -95.21 75.67 60.15
C ALA A 612 -96.46 76.25 60.85
N TRP A 613 -97.38 76.86 60.10
CA TRP A 613 -98.64 77.38 60.64
C TRP A 613 -99.62 76.26 61.02
N ARG A 614 -99.69 75.15 60.28
CA ARG A 614 -100.55 74.00 60.61
C ARG A 614 -100.06 73.20 61.83
N ARG A 615 -98.75 73.22 62.15
CA ARG A 615 -98.19 72.55 63.35
C ARG A 615 -98.35 73.36 64.65
N ARG A 616 -98.65 74.66 64.59
CA ARG A 616 -98.84 75.53 65.78
C ARG A 616 -100.28 75.70 66.27
N ARG A 617 -101.29 75.12 65.60
CA ARG A 617 -102.70 75.16 66.05
C ARG A 617 -103.25 73.81 66.56
N GLY A 618 -102.39 72.81 66.76
CA GLY A 618 -102.77 71.48 67.25
C GLY A 618 -102.45 71.19 68.72
N ARG A 619 -101.88 72.14 69.48
CA ARG A 619 -101.60 72.01 70.92
C ARG A 619 -101.83 73.35 71.61
N SER A 620 -102.92 73.39 72.38
CA SER A 620 -103.41 74.44 73.29
C SER A 620 -104.20 75.60 72.69
#